data_AF-A0A3P3WET2-F1
#
_entry.id   AF-A0A3P3WET2-F1
#
_cell.length_a   1.000
_cell.length_b   1.000
_cell.length_c   1.000
_cell.angle_alpha   90.00
_cell.angle_beta   90.00
_cell.angle_gamma   90.00
#
_symmetry.space_group_name_H-M   'P 1'
#
loop_
_entity.id
_entity.type
_entity.pdbx_description
1 polymer ?
#
loop_
_entity_poly.entity_id
_entity_poly.type
_entity_poly.pdbx_seq_one_letter_code
_entity_poly.pdbx_strand_id
1 'polypeptide(L)'
;MTNYRNYQKGKYKLTADEIDQIAFRLSDKFDLDTIYAVDTKTIAHDLFENDSTKNYIKSLKEKGNNKKISSTLAKYYEWYKLDDKYLLENSLLDYFKHLNSEIYQQRGLYSIFLISFKDKNIEGADDLTLDIISRNIRILHKITQNITSEEDRILILFGSSNTDFFKVFFESSPEYELIRFNDL
;
A
#
# COMPACT_ATOMS: atom_id res chain seq x y z
N MET A 1 0.81 -17.68 -2.77
CA MET A 1 0.53 -18.51 -3.97
C MET A 1 -0.15 -19.85 -3.69
N THR A 2 0.00 -20.48 -2.52
CA THR A 2 -0.69 -21.76 -2.21
C THR A 2 -2.21 -21.68 -2.34
N ASN A 3 -2.84 -20.60 -1.83
CA ASN A 3 -4.28 -20.40 -1.92
C ASN A 3 -4.76 -20.29 -3.37
N TYR A 4 -4.07 -19.50 -4.20
CA TYR A 4 -4.39 -19.38 -5.63
C TYR A 4 -4.34 -20.74 -6.36
N ARG A 5 -3.28 -21.53 -6.13
CA ARG A 5 -3.16 -22.87 -6.73
C ARG A 5 -4.27 -23.83 -6.26
N ASN A 6 -4.76 -23.67 -5.04
CA ASN A 6 -5.89 -24.46 -4.53
C ASN A 6 -7.22 -23.96 -5.11
N TYR A 7 -7.35 -22.64 -5.32
CA TYR A 7 -8.49 -22.01 -5.98
C TYR A 7 -8.65 -22.51 -7.41
N GLN A 8 -7.58 -22.50 -8.21
CA GLN A 8 -7.56 -23.08 -9.56
C GLN A 8 -7.96 -24.56 -9.60
N LYS A 9 -7.78 -25.31 -8.50
CA LYS A 9 -8.15 -26.73 -8.39
C LYS A 9 -9.57 -26.94 -7.82
N GLY A 10 -10.33 -25.88 -7.57
CA GLY A 10 -11.63 -25.93 -6.90
C GLY A 10 -11.56 -26.37 -5.42
N LYS A 11 -10.38 -26.32 -4.80
CA LYS A 11 -10.11 -26.75 -3.42
C LYS A 11 -10.02 -25.61 -2.42
N TYR A 12 -10.25 -24.38 -2.86
CA TYR A 12 -10.22 -23.20 -2.02
C TYR A 12 -11.56 -22.48 -2.09
N LYS A 13 -12.13 -22.18 -0.92
CA LYS A 13 -13.33 -21.36 -0.81
C LYS A 13 -12.91 -19.91 -0.65
N LEU A 14 -13.30 -19.07 -1.61
CA LEU A 14 -13.04 -17.64 -1.55
C LEU A 14 -13.58 -17.02 -0.26
N THR A 15 -12.77 -16.14 0.33
CA THR A 15 -13.08 -15.34 1.52
C THR A 15 -13.48 -13.92 1.13
N ALA A 16 -13.79 -13.06 2.10
CA ALA A 16 -14.07 -11.65 1.85
C ALA A 16 -12.83 -10.80 1.53
N ASP A 17 -11.64 -11.41 1.46
CA ASP A 17 -10.38 -10.73 1.17
C ASP A 17 -10.33 -10.15 -0.25
N GLU A 18 -9.70 -8.99 -0.42
CA GLU A 18 -9.52 -8.31 -1.70
C GLU A 18 -8.77 -9.19 -2.72
N ILE A 19 -7.77 -9.94 -2.26
CA ILE A 19 -7.00 -10.87 -3.10
C ILE A 19 -7.93 -11.94 -3.68
N ASP A 20 -8.84 -12.46 -2.85
CA ASP A 20 -9.77 -13.51 -3.25
C ASP A 20 -10.87 -12.97 -4.18
N GLN A 21 -11.46 -11.83 -3.83
CA GLN A 21 -12.61 -11.28 -4.55
C GLN A 21 -12.21 -10.58 -5.85
N ILE A 22 -10.99 -10.05 -5.94
CA ILE A 22 -10.51 -9.31 -7.10
C ILE A 22 -9.43 -10.11 -7.81
N ALA A 23 -8.25 -10.31 -7.20
CA ALA A 23 -7.12 -10.89 -7.92
C ALA A 23 -7.43 -12.30 -8.46
N PHE A 24 -7.96 -13.21 -7.63
CA PHE A 24 -8.25 -14.58 -8.07
C PHE A 24 -9.38 -14.63 -9.09
N ARG A 25 -10.47 -13.90 -8.88
CA ARG A 25 -11.60 -13.88 -9.81
C ARG A 25 -11.26 -13.24 -11.16
N LEU A 26 -10.51 -12.14 -11.16
CA LEU A 26 -10.10 -11.48 -12.40
C LEU A 26 -9.07 -12.32 -13.15
N SER A 27 -8.16 -12.99 -12.44
CA SER A 27 -7.20 -13.90 -13.05
C SER A 27 -7.90 -15.02 -13.83
N ASP A 28 -8.91 -15.66 -13.23
CA ASP A 28 -9.69 -16.69 -13.94
C ASP A 28 -10.52 -16.08 -15.08
N LYS A 29 -11.17 -14.94 -14.85
CA LYS A 29 -12.08 -14.32 -15.83
C LYS A 29 -11.36 -13.86 -17.09
N PHE A 30 -10.13 -13.38 -16.95
CA PHE A 30 -9.31 -12.87 -18.05
C PHE A 30 -8.26 -13.86 -18.53
N ASP A 31 -8.28 -15.10 -18.02
CA ASP A 31 -7.31 -16.14 -18.34
C ASP A 31 -5.86 -15.63 -18.18
N LEU A 32 -5.61 -14.89 -17.09
CA LEU A 32 -4.28 -14.37 -16.80
C LEU A 32 -3.36 -15.54 -16.44
N ASP A 33 -2.20 -15.57 -17.09
CA ASP A 33 -1.20 -16.62 -16.90
C ASP A 33 -0.49 -16.51 -15.55
N THR A 34 -0.39 -15.30 -15.00
CA THR A 34 0.46 -15.02 -13.84
C THR A 34 -0.15 -14.04 -12.84
N ILE A 35 0.03 -14.34 -11.55
CA ILE A 35 -0.20 -13.43 -10.42
C ILE A 35 1.09 -13.30 -9.62
N TYR A 36 1.55 -12.07 -9.39
CA TYR A 36 2.75 -11.80 -8.61
C TYR A 36 2.40 -11.30 -7.20
N ALA A 37 2.82 -12.05 -6.18
CA ALA A 37 2.75 -11.62 -4.79
C ALA A 37 3.99 -10.77 -4.45
N VAL A 38 3.88 -9.45 -4.59
CA VAL A 38 5.02 -8.51 -4.49
C VAL A 38 5.15 -7.84 -3.12
N ASP A 39 4.26 -8.12 -2.16
CA ASP A 39 4.39 -7.57 -0.82
C ASP A 39 5.69 -8.03 -0.13
N THR A 40 6.19 -7.20 0.80
CA THR A 40 7.46 -7.44 1.48
C THR A 40 7.53 -6.73 2.83
N LYS A 41 8.50 -7.16 3.65
CA LYS A 41 8.81 -6.54 4.94
C LYS A 41 9.64 -5.26 4.78
N THR A 42 9.62 -4.42 5.80
CA THR A 42 10.33 -3.13 5.85
C THR A 42 11.80 -3.36 6.23
N ILE A 43 12.67 -2.36 6.00
CA ILE A 43 14.04 -2.41 6.51
C ILE A 43 14.03 -2.46 8.04
N ALA A 44 13.14 -1.68 8.68
CA ALA A 44 12.99 -1.68 10.13
C ALA A 44 12.67 -3.07 10.69
N HIS A 45 11.84 -3.87 10.00
CA HIS A 45 11.56 -5.25 10.37
C HIS A 45 12.83 -6.11 10.34
N ASP A 46 13.59 -6.09 9.24
CA ASP A 46 14.80 -6.91 9.11
C ASP A 46 15.86 -6.53 10.16
N LEU A 47 16.00 -5.24 10.45
CA LEU A 47 16.89 -4.73 11.49
C LEU A 47 16.40 -5.04 12.91
N PHE A 48 15.09 -5.19 13.11
CA PHE A 48 14.53 -5.57 14.41
C PHE A 48 14.73 -7.06 14.72
N GLU A 49 14.67 -7.91 13.69
CA GLU A 49 14.92 -9.35 13.81
C GLU A 49 16.41 -9.68 14.03
N ASN A 50 17.32 -8.76 13.73
CA ASN A 50 18.74 -8.91 14.00
C ASN A 50 19.11 -8.36 15.40
N ASP A 51 19.63 -9.22 16.28
CA ASP A 51 20.00 -8.88 17.66
C ASP A 51 20.96 -7.69 17.77
N SER A 52 21.86 -7.50 16.78
CA SER A 52 22.84 -6.41 16.80
C SER A 52 22.22 -5.03 16.54
N THR A 53 21.08 -4.98 15.85
CA THR A 53 20.41 -3.73 15.44
C THR A 53 19.05 -3.53 16.12
N LYS A 54 18.52 -4.55 16.78
CA LYS A 54 17.22 -4.54 17.46
C LYS A 54 17.05 -3.40 18.45
N ASN A 55 18.06 -3.13 19.28
CA ASN A 55 18.00 -2.06 20.28
C ASN A 55 17.98 -0.67 19.63
N TYR A 56 18.66 -0.48 18.50
CA TYR A 56 18.59 0.76 17.74
C TYR A 56 17.16 0.99 17.21
N ILE A 57 16.53 -0.02 16.61
CA ILE A 57 15.16 0.09 16.10
C ILE A 57 14.15 0.36 17.22
N LYS A 58 14.30 -0.30 18.38
CA LYS A 58 13.46 -0.01 19.56
C LYS A 58 13.59 1.45 20.01
N SER A 59 14.84 1.91 20.20
CA SER A 59 15.10 3.29 20.61
C SER A 59 14.57 4.31 19.61
N LEU A 60 14.72 4.03 18.31
CA LEU A 60 14.20 4.89 17.24
C LEU A 60 12.67 5.02 17.31
N LYS A 61 11.96 3.89 17.43
CA LYS A 61 10.49 3.86 17.53
C LYS A 61 9.97 4.51 18.81
N GLU A 62 10.68 4.36 19.93
CA GLU A 62 10.32 5.03 21.20
C GLU A 62 10.45 6.55 21.08
N LYS A 63 11.57 7.03 20.53
CA LYS A 63 11.81 8.45 20.32
C LYS A 63 10.81 9.08 19.34
N GLY A 64 10.46 8.38 18.26
CA GLY A 64 9.49 8.84 17.27
C GLY A 64 8.02 8.78 17.73
N ASN A 65 7.72 8.20 18.91
CA ASN A 65 6.36 8.01 19.41
C ASN A 65 5.85 9.10 20.37
N ASN A 66 6.54 10.24 20.50
CA ASN A 66 6.06 11.40 21.30
C ASN A 66 4.91 12.17 20.62
N LYS A 67 3.85 11.45 20.25
CA LYS A 67 2.73 11.92 19.43
C LYS A 67 1.71 12.65 20.29
N LYS A 68 1.89 13.96 20.49
CA LYS A 68 0.75 14.80 20.86
C LYS A 68 -0.23 14.81 19.67
N ILE A 69 -1.46 14.32 19.87
CA ILE A 69 -2.49 14.34 18.83
C ILE A 69 -2.75 15.79 18.45
N SER A 70 -2.28 16.15 17.26
CA SER A 70 -2.58 17.46 16.69
C SER A 70 -4.05 17.54 16.26
N SER A 71 -4.61 18.75 16.21
CA SER A 71 -5.94 18.98 15.67
C SER A 71 -6.10 18.46 14.23
N THR A 72 -5.03 18.51 13.43
CA THR A 72 -5.03 17.89 12.09
C THR A 72 -5.18 16.37 12.14
N LEU A 73 -4.42 15.70 13.00
CA LEU A 73 -4.49 14.24 13.13
C LEU A 73 -5.86 13.78 13.65
N ALA A 74 -6.48 14.56 14.55
CA ALA A 74 -7.85 14.32 15.00
C ALA A 74 -8.86 14.36 13.84
N LYS A 75 -8.73 15.33 12.92
CA LYS A 75 -9.57 15.39 11.71
C LYS A 75 -9.39 14.19 10.78
N TYR A 76 -8.17 13.64 10.69
CA TYR A 76 -7.94 12.40 9.95
C TYR A 76 -8.66 11.20 10.58
N TYR A 77 -8.65 11.08 11.92
CA TYR A 77 -9.42 10.05 12.60
C TYR A 77 -10.93 10.20 12.40
N GLU A 78 -11.46 11.43 12.36
CA GLU A 78 -12.85 11.68 12.00
C GLU A 78 -13.13 11.31 10.55
N TRP A 79 -12.23 11.65 9.63
CA TRP A 79 -12.34 11.28 8.23
C TRP A 79 -12.37 9.77 8.01
N TYR A 80 -11.51 8.99 8.70
CA TYR A 80 -11.54 7.53 8.60
C TYR A 80 -12.88 6.92 9.06
N LYS A 81 -13.51 7.49 10.11
CA LYS A 81 -14.85 7.04 10.53
C LYS A 81 -15.92 7.32 9.48
N LEU A 82 -15.80 8.44 8.78
CA LEU A 82 -16.70 8.78 7.68
C LEU A 82 -16.46 7.88 6.46
N ASP A 83 -15.21 7.54 6.20
CA ASP A 83 -14.81 6.63 5.12
C ASP A 83 -15.32 5.20 5.35
N ASP A 84 -15.17 4.68 6.58
CA ASP A 84 -15.76 3.40 7.01
C ASP A 84 -17.27 3.37 6.78
N LYS A 85 -17.95 4.47 7.11
CA LYS A 85 -19.40 4.60 6.88
C LYS A 85 -19.71 4.62 5.38
N TYR A 86 -18.94 5.34 4.59
CA TYR A 86 -19.11 5.43 3.15
C TYR A 86 -18.93 4.07 2.47
N LEU A 87 -17.95 3.26 2.88
CA LEU A 87 -17.77 1.86 2.43
C LEU A 87 -19.04 1.02 2.67
N LEU A 88 -19.68 1.16 3.82
CA LEU A 88 -20.87 0.36 4.18
C LEU A 88 -22.16 0.83 3.49
N GLU A 89 -22.22 2.09 3.06
CA GLU A 89 -23.41 2.71 2.47
C GLU A 89 -23.40 2.76 0.94
N ASN A 90 -22.28 2.39 0.29
CA ASN A 90 -22.11 2.50 -1.16
C ASN A 90 -21.70 1.17 -1.80
N SER A 91 -21.75 1.11 -3.14
CA SER A 91 -21.23 -0.05 -3.86
C SER A 91 -19.70 -0.13 -3.76
N LEU A 92 -19.14 -1.35 -3.87
CA LEU A 92 -17.69 -1.53 -3.91
C LEU A 92 -17.03 -0.73 -5.06
N LEU A 93 -17.71 -0.62 -6.20
CA LEU A 93 -17.20 0.16 -7.32
C LEU A 93 -17.12 1.66 -6.97
N ASP A 94 -18.17 2.22 -6.37
CA ASP A 94 -18.17 3.63 -5.96
C ASP A 94 -17.12 3.90 -4.88
N TYR A 95 -16.91 2.93 -3.98
CA TYR A 95 -15.85 3.00 -2.99
C TYR A 95 -14.46 2.93 -3.62
N PHE A 96 -14.21 2.02 -4.57
CA PHE A 96 -12.93 1.99 -5.28
C PHE A 96 -12.69 3.26 -6.09
N LYS A 97 -13.73 3.84 -6.69
CA LYS A 97 -13.62 5.17 -7.33
C LYS A 97 -13.30 6.27 -6.33
N HIS A 98 -13.88 6.23 -5.13
CA HIS A 98 -13.56 7.14 -4.03
C HIS A 98 -12.09 7.02 -3.61
N LEU A 99 -11.61 5.80 -3.33
CA LEU A 99 -10.22 5.51 -2.94
C LEU A 99 -9.20 5.92 -4.01
N ASN A 100 -9.57 5.85 -5.29
CA ASN A 100 -8.73 6.24 -6.42
C ASN A 100 -8.88 7.71 -6.83
N SER A 101 -9.72 8.49 -6.13
CA SER A 101 -9.82 9.92 -6.38
C SER A 101 -8.55 10.65 -5.91
N GLU A 102 -8.15 11.67 -6.68
CA GLU A 102 -6.95 12.47 -6.39
C GLU A 102 -6.97 13.06 -4.97
N ILE A 103 -8.13 13.58 -4.55
CA ILE A 103 -8.29 14.17 -3.21
C ILE A 103 -8.09 13.15 -2.11
N TYR A 104 -8.66 11.94 -2.25
CA TYR A 104 -8.52 10.87 -1.26
C TYR A 104 -7.05 10.49 -1.11
N GLN A 105 -6.37 10.26 -2.24
CA GLN A 105 -4.97 9.85 -2.30
C GLN A 105 -4.01 10.89 -1.75
N GLN A 106 -4.14 12.15 -2.16
CA GLN A 106 -3.29 13.23 -1.62
C GLN A 106 -3.43 13.36 -0.09
N ARG A 107 -4.66 13.21 0.43
CA ARG A 107 -4.91 13.22 1.87
C ARG A 107 -4.32 11.97 2.54
N GLY A 108 -4.51 10.80 1.94
CA GLY A 108 -3.94 9.52 2.37
C GLY A 108 -2.43 9.61 2.53
N LEU A 109 -1.73 10.05 1.49
CA LEU A 109 -0.29 10.26 1.49
C LEU A 109 0.14 11.25 2.58
N TYR A 110 -0.53 12.40 2.71
CA TYR A 110 -0.17 13.38 3.75
C TYR A 110 -0.36 12.86 5.18
N SER A 111 -1.31 11.95 5.40
CA SER A 111 -1.55 11.34 6.72
C SER A 111 -0.33 10.59 7.26
N ILE A 112 0.45 9.99 6.35
CA ILE A 112 1.68 9.26 6.68
C ILE A 112 2.73 10.22 7.24
N PHE A 113 2.87 11.40 6.61
CA PHE A 113 3.82 12.42 7.04
C PHE A 113 3.45 13.11 8.35
N LEU A 114 2.15 13.23 8.64
CA LEU A 114 1.66 13.84 9.88
C LEU A 114 2.13 13.12 11.14
N ILE A 115 2.34 11.81 11.05
CA ILE A 115 2.75 10.96 12.15
C ILE A 115 4.24 11.16 12.47
N SER A 116 5.04 11.52 11.46
CA SER A 116 6.51 11.48 11.52
C SER A 116 7.19 12.85 11.56
N PHE A 117 6.59 13.90 10.99
CA PHE A 117 7.22 15.23 10.88
C PHE A 117 6.79 16.25 11.95
N LYS A 118 6.04 15.83 12.97
CA LYS A 118 5.63 16.72 14.06
C LYS A 118 6.52 16.67 15.30
N ASP A 119 7.51 15.78 15.30
CA ASP A 119 8.54 15.76 16.32
C ASP A 119 9.66 16.76 15.97
N LYS A 120 10.34 17.31 16.99
CA LYS A 120 11.51 18.19 16.80
C LYS A 120 12.75 17.39 16.37
N ASN A 121 12.68 16.07 16.49
CA ASN A 121 13.78 15.15 16.37
C ASN A 121 13.76 14.46 15.00
N ILE A 122 14.94 14.28 14.41
CA ILE A 122 15.11 13.67 13.08
C ILE A 122 14.67 12.19 13.06
N GLU A 123 14.65 11.54 14.22
CA GLU A 123 14.26 10.13 14.39
C GLU A 123 12.88 9.79 13.84
N GLY A 124 11.93 10.74 13.81
CA GLY A 124 10.62 10.51 13.19
C GLY A 124 10.71 10.33 11.67
N ALA A 125 11.60 11.07 11.01
CA ALA A 125 11.87 10.93 9.58
C ALA A 125 12.62 9.61 9.29
N ASP A 126 13.55 9.23 10.16
CA ASP A 126 14.28 7.97 10.04
C ASP A 126 13.37 6.76 10.23
N ASP A 127 12.48 6.75 11.24
CA ASP A 127 11.48 5.67 11.42
C ASP A 127 10.56 5.57 10.20
N LEU A 128 10.07 6.70 9.69
CA LEU A 128 9.25 6.71 8.47
C LEU A 128 9.98 6.10 7.27
N THR A 129 11.26 6.46 7.13
CA THR A 129 12.11 6.01 6.03
C THR A 129 12.36 4.51 6.10
N LEU A 130 12.79 4.03 7.27
CA LEU A 130 13.09 2.61 7.49
C LEU A 130 11.84 1.74 7.51
N ASP A 131 10.67 2.29 7.80
CA ASP A 131 9.41 1.56 7.82
C ASP A 131 8.65 1.72 6.49
N ILE A 132 7.74 2.69 6.39
CA ILE A 132 6.76 2.80 5.30
C ILE A 132 7.43 3.08 3.95
N ILE A 133 8.41 3.99 3.90
CA ILE A 133 9.05 4.35 2.62
C ILE A 133 9.83 3.14 2.08
N SER A 134 10.65 2.51 2.92
CA SER A 134 11.44 1.34 2.49
C SER A 134 10.57 0.19 1.98
N ARG A 135 9.42 -0.06 2.60
CA ARG A 135 8.48 -1.08 2.14
C ARG A 135 7.98 -0.78 0.74
N ASN A 136 7.53 0.46 0.51
CA ASN A 136 7.01 0.87 -0.79
C ASN A 136 8.09 0.78 -1.88
N ILE A 137 9.32 1.20 -1.61
CA ILE A 137 10.43 1.06 -2.57
C ILE A 137 10.76 -0.41 -2.85
N ARG A 138 10.77 -1.27 -1.82
CA ARG A 138 11.01 -2.71 -2.01
C ARG A 138 9.88 -3.40 -2.79
N ILE A 139 8.62 -3.02 -2.56
CA ILE A 139 7.47 -3.50 -3.35
C ILE A 139 7.62 -3.03 -4.79
N LEU A 140 7.93 -1.76 -5.02
CA LEU A 140 8.11 -1.20 -6.36
C LEU A 140 9.22 -1.93 -7.11
N HIS A 141 10.36 -2.18 -6.47
CA HIS A 141 11.44 -2.99 -7.06
C HIS A 141 10.97 -4.38 -7.49
N LYS A 142 10.15 -5.05 -6.66
CA LYS A 142 9.56 -6.35 -7.03
C LYS A 142 8.57 -6.20 -8.19
N ILE A 143 7.76 -5.15 -8.24
CA ILE A 143 6.86 -4.89 -9.37
C ILE A 143 7.67 -4.75 -10.66
N THR A 144 8.66 -3.84 -10.68
CA THR A 144 9.45 -3.55 -11.88
C THR A 144 10.25 -4.76 -12.35
N GLN A 145 10.72 -5.63 -11.44
CA GLN A 145 11.41 -6.88 -11.81
C GLN A 145 10.53 -7.90 -12.55
N ASN A 146 9.20 -7.81 -12.43
CA ASN A 146 8.27 -8.71 -13.10
C ASN A 146 7.70 -8.12 -14.41
N ILE A 147 8.14 -6.91 -14.79
CA ILE A 147 7.83 -6.32 -16.09
C ILE A 147 8.91 -6.80 -17.06
N THR A 148 8.52 -7.57 -18.07
CA THR A 148 9.47 -8.26 -18.95
C THR A 148 9.34 -7.83 -20.41
N SER A 149 8.28 -7.11 -20.75
CA SER A 149 7.98 -6.64 -22.10
C SER A 149 7.33 -5.25 -22.08
N GLU A 150 7.55 -4.45 -23.12
CA GLU A 150 6.86 -3.17 -23.34
C GLU A 150 5.35 -3.38 -23.63
N GLU A 151 4.96 -4.59 -24.01
CA GLU A 151 3.56 -4.97 -24.26
C GLU A 151 2.81 -5.39 -22.99
N ASP A 152 3.49 -5.49 -21.85
CA ASP A 152 2.89 -5.92 -20.58
C ASP A 152 1.85 -4.88 -20.09
N ARG A 153 0.65 -5.36 -19.76
CA ARG A 153 -0.40 -4.54 -19.12
C ARG A 153 -0.64 -5.02 -17.70
N ILE A 154 -0.40 -4.14 -16.74
CA ILE A 154 -0.31 -4.53 -15.32
C ILE A 154 -1.41 -3.85 -14.53
N LEU A 155 -2.19 -4.66 -13.81
CA LEU A 155 -3.09 -4.18 -12.77
C LEU A 155 -2.39 -4.29 -11.41
N ILE A 156 -2.18 -3.14 -10.75
CA ILE A 156 -1.63 -3.10 -9.39
C ILE A 156 -2.79 -3.07 -8.39
N LEU A 157 -2.93 -4.14 -7.62
CA LEU A 157 -3.93 -4.27 -6.56
C LEU A 157 -3.26 -4.14 -5.19
N PHE A 158 -3.34 -2.95 -4.59
CA PHE A 158 -2.73 -2.64 -3.29
C PHE A 158 -3.59 -1.63 -2.51
N GLY A 159 -3.51 -1.69 -1.19
CA GLY A 159 -4.15 -0.70 -0.33
C GLY A 159 -3.71 0.73 -0.67
N SER A 160 -4.68 1.64 -0.67
CA SER A 160 -4.55 3.00 -1.25
C SER A 160 -3.32 3.79 -0.75
N SER A 161 -2.96 3.66 0.53
CA SER A 161 -1.80 4.34 1.12
C SER A 161 -0.45 3.94 0.53
N ASN A 162 -0.35 2.77 -0.11
CA ASN A 162 0.86 2.33 -0.81
C ASN A 162 0.88 2.84 -2.25
N THR A 163 -0.29 2.83 -2.91
CA THR A 163 -0.40 3.20 -4.33
C THR A 163 0.05 4.64 -4.60
N ASP A 164 -0.06 5.53 -3.62
CA ASP A 164 0.42 6.92 -3.73
C ASP A 164 1.94 7.00 -3.98
N PHE A 165 2.74 6.12 -3.36
CA PHE A 165 4.18 6.05 -3.61
C PHE A 165 4.50 5.49 -5.00
N PHE A 166 3.70 4.54 -5.48
CA PHE A 166 3.90 3.96 -6.81
C PHE A 166 3.56 4.96 -7.90
N LYS A 167 2.52 5.78 -7.71
CA LYS A 167 2.14 6.84 -8.65
C LYS A 167 3.27 7.82 -8.90
N VAL A 168 3.96 8.28 -7.85
CA VAL A 168 5.10 9.19 -8.00
C VAL A 168 6.15 8.59 -8.94
N PHE A 169 6.44 7.29 -8.83
CA PHE A 169 7.38 6.62 -9.73
C PHE A 169 6.83 6.53 -11.17
N PHE A 170 5.62 6.00 -11.34
CA PHE A 170 5.05 5.75 -12.68
C PHE A 170 4.70 7.04 -13.44
N GLU A 171 4.31 8.12 -12.75
CA GLU A 171 4.08 9.42 -13.37
C GLU A 171 5.39 10.15 -13.71
N SER A 172 6.48 9.85 -13.01
CA SER A 172 7.79 10.48 -13.25
C SER A 172 8.62 9.75 -14.31
N SER A 173 8.31 8.48 -14.59
CA SER A 173 9.07 7.64 -15.51
C SER A 173 8.49 7.73 -16.93
N PRO A 174 9.31 7.98 -17.97
CA PRO A 174 8.86 7.92 -19.36
C PRO A 174 8.71 6.48 -19.88
N GLU A 175 9.15 5.47 -19.12
CA GLU A 175 9.09 4.06 -19.50
C GLU A 175 7.70 3.44 -19.34
N TYR A 176 6.79 4.13 -18.65
CA TYR A 176 5.47 3.59 -18.29
C TYR A 176 4.35 4.57 -18.60
N GLU A 177 3.22 4.03 -19.04
CA GLU A 177 1.96 4.77 -19.14
C GLU A 177 1.08 4.42 -17.93
N LEU A 178 0.88 5.38 -17.02
CA LEU A 178 -0.04 5.20 -15.90
C LEU A 178 -1.48 5.49 -16.34
N ILE A 179 -2.30 4.44 -16.41
CA ILE A 179 -3.76 4.58 -16.58
C ILE A 179 -4.41 4.63 -15.19
N ARG A 180 -5.13 5.71 -14.88
CA ARG A 180 -5.82 5.85 -13.60
C ARG A 180 -7.12 5.06 -13.64
N PHE A 181 -7.44 4.37 -12.53
CA PHE A 181 -8.66 3.57 -12.43
C PHE A 181 -9.94 4.35 -12.73
N ASN A 182 -10.00 5.63 -12.36
CA ASN A 182 -11.18 6.46 -12.56
C ASN A 182 -11.34 6.97 -14.00
N ASP A 183 -10.35 6.76 -14.86
CA ASP A 183 -10.37 7.16 -16.27
C ASP A 183 -10.78 5.99 -17.21
N LEU A 184 -11.02 4.80 -16.63
CA LEU A 184 -11.46 3.58 -17.32
C LEU A 184 -12.98 3.48 -17.53
#